data_AF-A0A7S2NH84-F1
#
_entry.id   AF-A0A7S2NH84-F1
#
_cell.length_a   1.000
_cell.length_b   1.000
_cell.length_c   1.000
_cell.angle_alpha   90.00
_cell.angle_beta   90.00
_cell.angle_gamma   90.00
#
_symmetry.space_group_name_H-M   'P 1'
#
loop_
_entity.id
_entity.type
_entity.pdbx_description
1 polymer ?
#
loop_
_entity_poly.entity_id
_entity_poly.type
_entity_poly.pdbx_seq_one_letter_code
_entity_poly.pdbx_strand_id
1 'polypeptide(L)'
;DSDTRIEMGSGATKEMVKEGAPTAAVWEALVEKGIQYEVLKVPRQNTLVADQPKDAKYKLAVVQFKVPGAKNGGSDKGPDGNRVDSIPIANSVVAAGGACDLVLFDS
;
A
#
# COMPACT_ATOMS: atom_id res chain seq x y z
N ASP A 1 -4.30 -9.17 11.79
CA ASP A 1 -3.74 -9.12 10.42
C ASP A 1 -3.26 -7.74 10.04
N SER A 2 -2.07 -7.38 10.51
CA SER A 2 -1.40 -6.09 10.27
C SER A 2 -0.18 -6.34 9.38
N ASP A 3 -0.01 -5.55 8.32
CA ASP A 3 1.19 -5.58 7.49
C ASP A 3 2.24 -4.62 8.09
N THR A 4 3.44 -5.14 8.30
CA THR A 4 4.56 -4.35 8.84
C THR A 4 5.15 -3.48 7.73
N ARG A 5 5.17 -2.15 7.90
CA ARG A 5 5.78 -1.19 6.96
C ARG A 5 6.83 -0.37 7.72
N ILE A 6 8.04 -0.24 7.20
CA ILE A 6 9.06 0.59 7.85
C ILE A 6 8.96 2.02 7.33
N GLU A 7 8.85 3.01 8.22
CA GLU A 7 9.01 4.43 7.89
C GLU A 7 10.06 5.06 8.80
N MET A 8 10.82 6.03 8.29
CA MET A 8 11.95 6.58 9.03
C MET A 8 11.49 7.65 10.04
N GLY A 9 12.03 7.58 11.26
CA GLY A 9 11.90 8.64 12.25
C GLY A 9 12.51 9.96 11.77
N SER A 10 12.04 11.08 12.33
CA SER A 10 12.47 12.43 11.98
C SER A 10 13.99 12.60 12.16
N GLY A 11 14.75 12.45 11.08
CA GLY A 11 16.21 12.56 11.09
C GLY A 11 16.92 11.83 9.96
N ALA A 12 16.28 10.86 9.30
CA ALA A 12 16.89 10.17 8.18
C ALA A 12 16.63 10.89 6.84
N THR A 13 17.67 11.10 6.05
CA THR A 13 17.57 11.79 4.75
C THR A 13 16.80 10.92 3.76
N LYS A 14 15.86 11.54 3.03
CA LYS A 14 14.98 10.89 2.03
C LYS A 14 15.71 10.15 0.89
N GLU A 15 17.05 10.24 0.81
CA GLU A 15 17.87 9.64 -0.26
C GLU A 15 18.03 8.11 -0.14
N MET A 16 17.83 7.51 1.03
CA MET A 16 18.25 6.12 1.26
C MET A 16 17.20 5.03 0.98
N VAL A 17 15.95 5.40 0.65
CA VAL A 17 14.87 4.42 0.41
C VAL A 17 14.35 4.55 -1.02
N LYS A 18 15.18 4.16 -1.98
CA LYS A 18 14.68 3.74 -3.29
C LYS A 18 14.35 2.25 -3.20
N GLU A 19 13.04 1.97 -3.16
CA GLU A 19 12.37 0.69 -3.41
C GLU A 19 12.59 -0.46 -2.42
N GLY A 20 11.49 -0.88 -1.78
CA GLY A 20 11.36 -2.18 -1.10
C GLY A 20 11.79 -2.20 0.38
N ALA A 21 11.22 -3.15 1.12
CA ALA A 21 11.65 -3.43 2.50
C ALA A 21 13.15 -3.78 2.49
N PRO A 22 13.98 -3.16 3.36
CA PRO A 22 15.41 -3.41 3.38
C PRO A 22 15.75 -4.89 3.63
N THR A 23 16.73 -5.40 2.89
CA THR A 23 17.28 -6.75 3.13
C THR A 23 18.02 -6.79 4.47
N ALA A 24 18.27 -7.98 5.02
CA ALA A 24 19.00 -8.13 6.29
C ALA A 24 20.37 -7.41 6.29
N ALA A 25 21.06 -7.40 5.15
CA ALA A 25 22.32 -6.67 4.98
C ALA A 25 22.17 -5.15 5.09
N VAL A 26 21.02 -4.59 4.66
CA VAL A 26 20.75 -3.15 4.85
C VAL A 26 20.47 -2.85 6.32
N TRP A 27 19.82 -3.77 7.05
CA TRP A 27 19.64 -3.59 8.50
C TRP A 27 20.95 -3.59 9.27
N GLU A 28 21.83 -4.54 8.97
CA GLU A 28 23.15 -4.61 9.59
C GLU A 28 23.95 -3.33 9.33
N ALA A 29 23.94 -2.81 8.09
CA ALA A 29 24.64 -1.58 7.74
C ALA A 29 24.05 -0.31 8.41
N LEU A 30 22.73 -0.26 8.64
CA LEU A 30 22.09 0.86 9.34
C LEU A 30 22.41 0.83 10.84
N VAL A 31 22.46 -0.35 11.45
CA VAL A 31 22.85 -0.55 12.85
C VAL A 31 24.32 -0.18 13.08
N GLU A 32 25.23 -0.59 12.18
CA GLU A 32 26.64 -0.24 12.25
C GLU A 32 26.87 1.29 12.18
N LYS A 33 26.05 1.99 11.39
CA LYS A 33 26.09 3.46 11.27
C LYS A 33 25.36 4.19 12.40
N GLY A 34 24.80 3.48 13.38
CA GLY A 34 24.07 4.06 14.51
C GLY A 34 22.75 4.74 14.13
N ILE A 35 22.22 4.46 12.92
CA ILE A 35 20.99 5.09 12.42
C ILE A 35 19.80 4.50 13.17
N GLN A 36 19.04 5.36 13.86
CA GLN A 36 17.81 4.98 14.54
C GLN A 36 16.69 4.74 13.52
N TYR A 37 15.91 3.68 13.69
CA TYR A 37 14.75 3.36 12.85
C TYR A 37 13.57 2.88 13.70
N GLU A 38 12.35 3.07 13.19
CA GLU A 38 11.13 2.53 13.79
C GLU A 38 10.41 1.62 12.80
N VAL A 39 9.99 0.45 13.28
CA VAL A 39 9.16 -0.48 12.50
C VAL A 39 7.71 -0.12 12.76
N LEU A 40 7.04 0.52 11.80
CA LEU A 40 5.63 0.85 11.93
C LEU A 40 4.76 -0.37 11.59
N LYS A 41 3.98 -0.81 12.56
CA LYS A 41 2.95 -1.82 12.34
C LYS A 41 1.70 -1.12 11.81
N VAL A 42 1.56 -1.04 10.50
CA VAL A 42 0.42 -0.34 9.88
C VAL A 42 -0.74 -1.33 9.76
N PRO A 43 -1.94 -1.01 10.26
CA PRO A 43 -3.11 -1.87 10.05
C PRO A 43 -3.35 -2.03 8.55
N ARG A 44 -3.56 -3.28 8.10
CA ARG A 44 -4.00 -3.54 6.73
C ARG A 44 -5.28 -2.73 6.49
N GLN A 45 -5.23 -1.84 5.51
CA GLN A 45 -6.41 -1.10 5.10
C GLN A 45 -7.25 -2.01 4.22
N ASN A 46 -8.51 -2.23 4.61
CA ASN A 46 -9.51 -2.93 3.81
C ASN A 46 -10.48 -1.95 3.11
N THR A 47 -10.19 -0.65 3.20
CA THR A 47 -10.95 0.43 2.58
C THR A 47 -9.98 1.46 2.00
N LEU A 48 -10.46 2.28 1.06
CA LEU A 48 -9.73 3.46 0.62
C LEU A 48 -9.56 4.43 1.80
N VAL A 49 -8.40 5.07 1.90
CA VAL A 49 -8.23 6.22 2.82
C VAL A 49 -9.18 7.33 2.35
N ALA A 50 -10.00 7.84 3.27
CA ALA A 50 -11.20 8.63 2.97
C ALA A 50 -10.93 10.00 2.31
N ASP A 51 -9.69 10.51 2.40
CA ASP A 51 -9.34 11.84 1.91
C ASP A 51 -8.60 11.76 0.56
N GLN A 52 -9.32 12.09 -0.50
CA GLN A 52 -8.77 12.24 -1.85
C GLN A 52 -8.17 13.64 -2.02
N PRO A 53 -7.03 13.82 -2.72
CA PRO A 53 -6.46 15.14 -3.00
C PRO A 53 -7.44 15.98 -3.82
N LYS A 54 -7.80 17.18 -3.33
CA LYS A 54 -8.79 18.07 -3.96
C LYS A 54 -8.32 18.63 -5.30
N ASP A 55 -7.01 18.69 -5.49
CA ASP A 55 -6.30 19.25 -6.64
C ASP A 55 -5.56 18.18 -7.46
N ALA A 56 -5.98 16.91 -7.33
CA ALA A 56 -5.43 15.81 -8.12
C ALA A 56 -5.52 16.11 -9.63
N LYS A 57 -4.36 16.23 -10.29
CA LYS A 57 -4.29 16.46 -11.74
C LYS A 57 -4.89 15.32 -12.56
N TYR A 58 -4.75 14.09 -12.05
CA TYR A 58 -5.24 12.88 -12.70
C TYR A 58 -5.98 12.02 -11.68
N LYS A 59 -7.03 11.35 -12.17
CA LYS A 59 -7.81 10.37 -11.42
C LYS A 59 -7.62 8.99 -12.05
N LEU A 60 -7.15 8.04 -11.26
CA LEU A 60 -6.99 6.64 -11.65
C LEU A 60 -8.22 5.83 -11.21
N ALA A 61 -8.60 4.83 -11.99
CA ALA A 61 -9.63 3.87 -11.60
C ALA A 61 -9.01 2.47 -11.57
N VAL A 62 -8.99 1.84 -10.40
CA VAL A 62 -8.69 0.42 -10.27
C VAL A 62 -10.00 -0.33 -10.48
N VAL A 63 -10.15 -0.95 -11.65
CA VAL A 63 -11.31 -1.78 -11.96
C VAL A 63 -10.98 -3.23 -11.64
N GLN A 64 -11.78 -3.82 -10.75
CA GLN A 64 -11.70 -5.22 -10.40
C GLN A 64 -13.00 -5.92 -10.79
N PHE A 65 -12.92 -7.18 -11.19
CA PHE A 65 -14.07 -8.01 -11.51
C PHE A 65 -14.08 -9.26 -10.63
N LYS A 66 -15.25 -9.89 -10.46
CA LYS A 66 -15.36 -11.22 -9.85
C LYS A 66 -15.46 -12.26 -10.96
N VAL A 67 -14.73 -13.36 -10.82
CA VAL A 67 -14.91 -14.52 -11.69
C VAL A 67 -16.27 -15.17 -11.36
N PRO A 68 -17.20 -15.29 -12.32
CA PRO A 68 -18.51 -15.88 -12.07
C PRO A 68 -18.39 -17.32 -11.54
N GLY A 69 -19.14 -17.63 -10.49
CA GLY A 69 -19.15 -18.96 -9.87
C GLY A 69 -17.92 -19.31 -9.02
N ALA A 70 -16.89 -18.46 -8.97
CA ALA A 70 -15.72 -18.70 -8.13
C ALA A 70 -15.97 -18.25 -6.68
N LYS A 71 -15.51 -19.05 -5.72
CA LYS A 71 -15.51 -18.67 -4.29
C LYS A 71 -14.76 -17.34 -4.12
N ASN A 72 -15.39 -16.38 -3.45
CA ASN A 72 -14.90 -15.00 -3.25
C ASN A 72 -14.57 -14.22 -4.54
N GLY A 73 -15.01 -14.69 -5.71
CA GLY A 73 -14.74 -14.04 -7.00
C GLY A 73 -13.35 -14.33 -7.60
N GLY A 74 -12.61 -15.30 -7.07
CA GLY A 74 -11.29 -15.71 -7.58
C GLY A 74 -10.30 -16.04 -6.47
N SER A 75 -9.24 -16.80 -6.78
CA SER A 75 -8.18 -17.15 -5.82
C SER A 75 -7.28 -15.97 -5.44
N ASP A 76 -7.29 -14.91 -6.25
CA ASP A 76 -6.55 -13.66 -6.03
C ASP A 76 -7.28 -12.70 -5.07
N LYS A 77 -8.51 -13.05 -4.64
CA LYS A 77 -9.37 -12.20 -3.80
C LYS A 77 -9.30 -12.58 -2.33
N GLY A 78 -9.32 -11.56 -1.47
CA GLY A 78 -9.46 -11.71 -0.04
C GLY A 78 -10.90 -12.09 0.37
N PRO A 79 -11.14 -12.35 1.67
CA PRO A 79 -12.49 -12.58 2.20
C PRO A 79 -13.47 -11.41 1.98
N ASP A 80 -12.95 -10.21 1.75
CA ASP A 80 -13.69 -8.99 1.43
C ASP A 80 -14.07 -8.88 -0.06
N GLY A 81 -13.63 -9.81 -0.91
CA GLY A 81 -13.91 -9.85 -2.35
C GLY A 81 -13.04 -8.92 -3.21
N ASN A 82 -12.14 -8.15 -2.59
CA ASN A 82 -11.17 -7.30 -3.28
C ASN A 82 -9.91 -8.10 -3.63
N ARG A 83 -9.17 -7.69 -4.69
CA ARG A 83 -7.82 -8.23 -4.86
C ARG A 83 -6.95 -7.74 -3.71
N VAL A 84 -6.04 -8.59 -3.24
CA VAL A 84 -5.18 -8.26 -2.10
C VAL A 84 -4.30 -7.03 -2.34
N ASP A 85 -3.99 -6.72 -3.59
CA ASP A 85 -3.19 -5.60 -4.07
C ASP A 85 -4.01 -4.36 -4.47
N SER A 86 -5.32 -4.46 -4.73
CA SER A 86 -6.17 -3.33 -5.16
C SER A 86 -6.12 -2.15 -4.21
N ILE A 87 -6.25 -2.42 -2.90
CA ILE A 87 -6.29 -1.40 -1.86
C ILE A 87 -4.93 -0.71 -1.66
N PRO A 88 -3.80 -1.44 -1.53
CA PRO A 88 -2.50 -0.78 -1.46
C PRO A 88 -2.14 -0.03 -2.75
N ILE A 89 -2.56 -0.47 -3.94
CA ILE A 89 -2.39 0.29 -5.18
C ILE A 89 -3.15 1.61 -5.12
N ALA A 90 -4.45 1.57 -4.81
CA ALA A 90 -5.28 2.77 -4.77
C ALA A 90 -4.81 3.76 -3.69
N ASN A 91 -4.46 3.28 -2.50
CA ASN A 91 -3.94 4.12 -1.42
C ASN A 91 -2.57 4.72 -1.76
N SER A 92 -1.72 4.03 -2.54
CA SER A 92 -0.43 4.57 -2.98
C SER A 92 -0.59 5.69 -4.01
N VAL A 93 -1.61 5.60 -4.89
CA VAL A 93 -1.97 6.70 -5.81
C VAL A 93 -2.43 7.93 -5.03
N VAL A 94 -3.29 7.74 -4.02
CA VAL A 94 -3.74 8.81 -3.11
C VAL A 94 -2.56 9.45 -2.37
N ALA A 95 -1.67 8.64 -1.80
CA ALA A 95 -0.49 9.11 -1.08
C ALA A 95 0.49 9.89 -1.98
N ALA A 96 0.54 9.58 -3.28
CA ALA A 96 1.34 10.30 -4.26
C ALA A 96 0.71 11.62 -4.75
N GLY A 97 -0.47 12.00 -4.25
CA GLY A 97 -1.20 13.20 -4.65
C GLY A 97 -2.15 13.00 -5.85
N GLY A 98 -2.37 11.77 -6.29
CA GLY A 98 -3.39 11.44 -7.28
C GLY A 98 -4.75 11.17 -6.63
N ALA A 99 -5.83 11.21 -7.41
CA ALA A 99 -7.11 10.67 -6.97
C ALA A 99 -7.26 9.23 -7.48
N CYS A 100 -7.93 8.37 -6.72
CA CYS A 100 -8.16 6.98 -7.11
C CYS A 100 -9.53 6.46 -6.71
N ASP A 101 -10.27 5.91 -7.66
CA ASP A 101 -11.47 5.11 -7.40
C ASP A 101 -11.12 3.62 -7.42
N LEU A 102 -11.77 2.86 -6.52
CA LEU A 102 -11.79 1.40 -6.58
C LEU A 102 -13.18 0.98 -7.02
N VAL A 103 -13.28 0.41 -8.22
CA VAL A 103 -14.55 0.05 -8.85
C VAL A 103 -14.66 -1.47 -8.96
N LEU A 104 -15.72 -2.02 -8.39
CA LEU A 104 -16.08 -3.41 -8.61
C LEU A 104 -17.04 -3.52 -9.79
N PHE A 105 -16.62 -4.19 -10.85
CA PHE A 105 -17.49 -4.66 -11.92
C PHE A 105 -18.11 -6.00 -11.49
N ASP A 106 -19.39 -5.94 -11.12
CA ASP A 106 -20.24 -7.11 -10.84
C ASP A 106 -21.22 -7.21 -12.01
N SER A 107 -21.05 -8.23 -12.87
CA SER A 107 -21.85 -8.47 -14.08
C SER A 107 -23.12 -9.24 -13.78
#